data_AF-A0A3N0E4I9-F1
#
_entry.id   AF-A0A3N0E4I9-F1
#
_cell.length_a   1.000
_cell.length_b   1.000
_cell.length_c   1.000
_cell.angle_alpha   90.00
_cell.angle_beta   90.00
_cell.angle_gamma   90.00
#
_symmetry.space_group_name_H-M   'P 1'
#
loop_
_entity.id
_entity.type
_entity.pdbx_description
1 polymer ?
#
loop_
_entity_poly.entity_id
_entity_poly.type
_entity_poly.pdbx_seq_one_letter_code
_entity_poly.pdbx_strand_id
1 'polypeptide(L)'
;MTKETWIYICGIYSFGFAVFHVFFWKLFRWKEDLQKLSRPNRGIMQILNLRIIYYFVFVSVICFAFPQELGETGLGRSFLAGNALFWTGRTVEQFIFLRINHRMVHILTLLFISGIFLFAIPAFGE
;
A
#
# COMPACT_ATOMS: atom_id res chain seq x y z
N MET A 1 16.99 -13.88 -7.96
CA MET A 1 16.82 -12.42 -8.07
C MET A 1 17.66 -11.75 -7.02
N THR A 2 18.28 -10.60 -7.32
CA THR A 2 19.01 -9.80 -6.33
C THR A 2 18.04 -9.07 -5.39
N LYS A 3 18.49 -8.62 -4.22
CA LYS A 3 17.68 -7.78 -3.30
C LYS A 3 17.18 -6.51 -3.98
N GLU A 4 18.04 -5.86 -4.76
CA GLU A 4 17.68 -4.68 -5.55
C GLU A 4 16.50 -4.97 -6.50
N THR A 5 16.49 -6.12 -7.15
CA THR A 5 15.38 -6.50 -8.05
C THR A 5 14.06 -6.59 -7.28
N TRP A 6 14.06 -7.21 -6.11
CA TRP A 6 12.88 -7.26 -5.23
C TRP A 6 12.42 -5.87 -4.81
N ILE A 7 13.36 -5.00 -4.46
CA ILE A 7 13.07 -3.63 -4.02
C ILE A 7 12.48 -2.79 -5.18
N TYR A 8 12.98 -2.94 -6.40
CA TYR A 8 12.36 -2.30 -7.57
C TYR A 8 10.93 -2.79 -7.80
N ILE A 9 10.66 -4.09 -7.62
CA ILE A 9 9.29 -4.62 -7.69
C ILE A 9 8.42 -4.03 -6.60
N CYS A 10 8.94 -3.85 -5.37
CA CYS A 10 8.22 -3.15 -4.29
C CYS A 10 7.87 -1.70 -4.69
N GLY A 11 8.78 -1.03 -5.40
CA GLY A 11 8.58 0.30 -5.95
C GLY A 11 7.45 0.37 -6.97
N ILE A 12 7.46 -0.54 -7.96
CA ILE A 12 6.41 -0.66 -8.98
C ILE A 12 5.06 -0.98 -8.33
N TYR A 13 5.06 -1.94 -7.40
CA TYR A 13 3.88 -2.38 -6.66
C TYR A 13 3.25 -1.23 -5.87
N SER A 14 4.06 -0.45 -5.15
CA SER A 14 3.59 0.72 -4.38
C SER A 14 3.05 1.81 -5.30
N PHE A 15 3.73 2.09 -6.42
CA PHE A 15 3.23 3.04 -7.41
C PHE A 15 1.88 2.62 -8.00
N GLY A 16 1.72 1.33 -8.33
CA GLY A 16 0.45 0.77 -8.78
C GLY A 16 -0.69 1.02 -7.77
N PHE A 17 -0.41 0.88 -6.47
CA PHE A 17 -1.36 1.19 -5.42
C PHE A 17 -1.68 2.68 -5.28
N ALA A 18 -0.70 3.57 -5.47
CA ALA A 18 -0.96 5.01 -5.53
C ALA A 18 -1.94 5.35 -6.67
N VAL A 19 -1.68 4.82 -7.87
CA VAL A 19 -2.55 5.01 -9.05
C VAL A 19 -3.94 4.43 -8.78
N PHE A 20 -4.03 3.23 -8.21
CA PHE A 20 -5.30 2.61 -7.82
C PHE A 20 -6.12 3.53 -6.89
N HIS A 21 -5.49 4.16 -5.89
CA HIS A 21 -6.17 5.09 -4.98
C HIS A 21 -6.59 6.40 -5.66
N VAL A 22 -5.86 6.87 -6.67
CA VAL A 22 -6.28 7.99 -7.53
C VAL A 22 -7.60 7.67 -8.25
N PHE A 23 -7.85 6.40 -8.58
CA PHE A 23 -9.09 6.00 -9.22
C PHE A 23 -10.29 5.86 -8.26
N PHE A 24 -10.11 5.98 -6.93
CA PHE A 24 -11.23 5.80 -5.98
C PHE A 24 -12.37 6.76 -6.22
N TRP A 25 -12.07 8.01 -6.60
CA TRP A 25 -13.11 8.99 -6.93
C TRP A 25 -14.06 8.52 -8.03
N LYS A 26 -13.55 7.73 -8.98
CA LYS A 26 -14.32 7.17 -10.10
C LYS A 26 -14.89 5.80 -9.77
N LEU A 27 -14.06 4.88 -9.27
CA LEU A 27 -14.44 3.48 -9.00
C LEU A 27 -15.55 3.36 -7.95
N PHE A 28 -15.51 4.22 -6.93
CA PHE A 28 -16.47 4.20 -5.83
C PHE A 28 -17.43 5.39 -5.84
N ARG A 29 -17.52 6.12 -6.96
CA ARG A 29 -18.47 7.24 -7.13
C ARG A 29 -18.44 8.25 -5.97
N TRP A 30 -17.25 8.57 -5.47
CA TRP A 30 -17.10 9.37 -4.25
C TRP A 30 -17.66 10.79 -4.39
N LYS A 31 -17.82 11.30 -5.61
CA LYS A 31 -18.50 12.58 -5.84
C LYS A 31 -19.95 12.53 -5.34
N GLU A 32 -20.64 11.41 -5.51
CA GLU A 32 -22.01 11.21 -5.05
C GLU A 32 -22.05 10.57 -3.65
N ASP A 33 -21.30 9.50 -3.42
CA ASP A 33 -21.45 8.69 -2.20
C ASP A 33 -20.89 9.36 -0.95
N LEU A 34 -19.81 10.14 -1.05
CA LEU A 34 -19.30 10.86 0.11
C LEU A 34 -20.17 12.05 0.51
N GLN A 35 -21.06 12.53 -0.35
CA GLN A 35 -22.00 13.61 0.01
C GLN A 35 -22.99 13.19 1.10
N LYS A 36 -23.24 11.88 1.23
CA LYS A 36 -24.08 11.28 2.27
C LYS A 36 -23.45 11.35 3.68
N LEU A 37 -22.15 11.62 3.76
CA LEU A 37 -21.43 11.79 5.03
C LEU A 37 -21.57 13.22 5.55
N SER A 38 -21.45 13.39 6.88
CA SER A 38 -21.30 14.70 7.49
C SER A 38 -20.07 15.44 6.93
N ARG A 39 -20.11 16.78 6.94
CA ARG A 39 -19.01 17.60 6.40
C ARG A 39 -17.63 17.23 6.98
N PRO A 40 -17.46 17.00 8.31
CA PRO A 40 -16.18 16.55 8.85
C PRO A 40 -15.76 15.19 8.31
N ASN A 41 -16.65 14.18 8.33
CA ASN A 41 -16.33 12.83 7.90
C ASN A 41 -15.98 12.75 6.41
N ARG A 42 -16.67 13.52 5.56
CA ARG A 42 -16.33 13.66 4.13
C ARG A 42 -14.92 14.22 3.95
N GLY A 43 -14.55 15.26 4.72
CA GLY A 43 -13.21 15.84 4.70
C GLY A 43 -12.13 14.86 5.14
N ILE A 44 -12.38 14.13 6.24
CA ILE A 44 -11.46 13.11 6.77
C ILE A 44 -11.19 12.03 5.71
N MET A 45 -12.22 11.51 5.05
CA MET A 45 -12.04 10.49 4.00
C MET A 45 -11.17 10.98 2.83
N GLN A 46 -11.33 12.24 2.41
CA GLN A 46 -10.50 12.83 1.36
C GLN A 46 -9.04 12.97 1.81
N ILE A 47 -8.81 13.46 3.02
CA ILE A 47 -7.47 13.61 3.59
C ILE A 47 -6.78 12.24 3.68
N LEU A 48 -7.47 11.23 4.21
CA LEU A 48 -6.93 9.87 4.32
C LEU A 48 -6.52 9.32 2.95
N ASN A 49 -7.37 9.43 1.92
CA ASN A 49 -7.03 8.93 0.59
C ASN A 49 -5.81 9.66 0.00
N LEU A 50 -5.76 10.99 0.14
CA LEU A 50 -4.63 11.80 -0.35
C LEU A 50 -3.32 11.48 0.40
N ARG A 51 -3.38 11.22 1.71
CA ARG A 51 -2.20 10.81 2.50
C ARG A 51 -1.72 9.41 2.13
N ILE A 52 -2.64 8.49 1.83
CA ILE A 52 -2.27 7.14 1.37
C ILE A 52 -1.64 7.19 -0.04
N ILE A 53 -2.18 7.99 -0.97
CA ILE A 53 -1.55 8.21 -2.28
C ILE A 53 -0.13 8.76 -2.10
N TYR A 54 0.02 9.81 -1.29
CA TYR A 54 1.33 10.39 -1.00
C TYR A 54 2.30 9.36 -0.42
N TYR A 55 1.85 8.56 0.55
CA TYR A 55 2.68 7.53 1.18
C TYR A 55 3.16 6.48 0.16
N PHE A 56 2.26 5.97 -0.69
CA PHE A 56 2.66 4.99 -1.71
C PHE A 56 3.59 5.56 -2.78
N VAL A 57 3.40 6.82 -3.18
CA VAL A 57 4.36 7.52 -4.05
C VAL A 57 5.71 7.67 -3.35
N PHE A 58 5.72 8.07 -2.08
CA PHE A 58 6.94 8.20 -1.29
C PHE A 58 7.69 6.87 -1.19
N VAL A 59 7.02 5.79 -0.81
CA VAL A 59 7.62 4.44 -0.75
C VAL A 59 8.18 4.02 -2.11
N SER A 60 7.43 4.28 -3.19
CA SER A 60 7.89 4.00 -4.55
C SER A 60 9.16 4.76 -4.91
N VAL A 61 9.22 6.07 -4.63
CA VAL A 61 10.40 6.90 -4.88
C VAL A 61 11.60 6.38 -4.10
N ILE A 62 11.44 6.06 -2.81
CA ILE A 62 12.54 5.53 -2.00
C ILE A 62 13.04 4.18 -2.54
N CYS A 63 12.15 3.29 -2.96
CA CYS A 63 12.53 2.01 -3.57
C CYS A 63 13.31 2.16 -4.87
N PHE A 64 12.99 3.17 -5.69
CA PHE A 64 13.72 3.42 -6.94
C PHE A 64 15.01 4.19 -6.74
N ALA A 65 15.06 5.11 -5.78
CA ALA A 65 16.20 6.00 -5.56
C ALA A 65 17.32 5.39 -4.70
N PHE A 66 16.97 4.50 -3.75
CA PHE A 66 17.92 3.97 -2.76
C PHE A 66 17.84 2.44 -2.57
N PRO A 67 17.81 1.62 -3.65
CA PRO A 67 17.62 0.18 -3.51
C PRO A 67 18.80 -0.51 -2.80
N GLN A 68 20.04 -0.06 -3.01
CA GLN A 68 21.21 -0.57 -2.31
C GLN A 68 21.08 -0.33 -0.80
N GLU A 69 20.83 0.92 -0.40
CA GLU A 69 20.73 1.30 1.00
C GLU A 69 19.57 0.58 1.70
N LEU A 70 18.46 0.37 1.00
CA LEU A 70 17.32 -0.38 1.52
C LEU A 70 17.67 -1.85 1.83
N GLY A 71 18.47 -2.51 0.98
CA GLY A 71 18.84 -3.91 1.16
C GLY A 71 19.98 -4.14 2.16
N GLU A 72 20.92 -3.20 2.23
CA GLU A 72 22.20 -3.41 2.93
C GLU A 72 22.22 -2.83 4.35
N THR A 73 21.50 -1.73 4.60
CA THR A 73 21.54 -1.03 5.88
C THR A 73 20.47 -1.52 6.86
N GLY A 74 20.73 -1.37 8.16
CA GLY A 74 19.74 -1.67 9.20
C GLY A 74 18.50 -0.77 9.13
N LEU A 75 18.68 0.51 8.79
CA LEU A 75 17.58 1.45 8.57
C LEU A 75 16.73 1.05 7.35
N GLY A 76 17.39 0.68 6.25
CA GLY A 76 16.75 0.20 5.04
C GLY A 76 15.90 -1.04 5.26
N ARG A 77 16.47 -2.07 5.92
CA ARG A 77 15.72 -3.27 6.28
C ARG A 77 14.55 -2.97 7.22
N SER A 78 14.72 -2.04 8.16
CA SER A 78 13.62 -1.59 9.03
C SER A 78 12.51 -0.90 8.26
N PHE A 79 12.84 -0.10 7.25
CA PHE A 79 11.86 0.52 6.35
C PHE A 79 11.07 -0.53 5.56
N LEU A 80 11.76 -1.53 4.98
CA LEU A 80 11.12 -2.64 4.27
C LEU A 80 10.21 -3.46 5.20
N ALA A 81 10.70 -3.82 6.39
CA ALA A 81 9.91 -4.52 7.41
C ALA A 81 8.67 -3.71 7.85
N GLY A 82 8.82 -2.39 8.02
CA GLY A 82 7.70 -1.50 8.33
C GLY A 82 6.61 -1.50 7.25
N ASN A 83 7.00 -1.57 5.98
CA ASN A 83 6.05 -1.70 4.87
C ASN A 83 5.39 -3.09 4.84
N ALA A 84 6.13 -4.17 5.14
CA ALA A 84 5.54 -5.51 5.29
C ALA A 84 4.50 -5.54 6.42
N LEU A 85 4.78 -4.87 7.55
CA LEU A 85 3.83 -4.71 8.66
C LEU A 85 2.61 -3.89 8.24
N PHE A 86 2.79 -2.80 7.49
CA PHE A 86 1.67 -2.02 6.92
C PHE A 86 0.73 -2.92 6.11
N TRP A 87 1.26 -3.75 5.21
CA TRP A 87 0.43 -4.68 4.41
C TRP A 87 -0.23 -5.77 5.24
N THR A 88 0.43 -6.21 6.32
CA THR A 88 -0.15 -7.15 7.29
C THR A 88 -1.35 -6.52 7.99
N GLY A 89 -1.18 -5.31 8.52
CA GLY A 89 -2.26 -4.54 9.14
C GLY A 89 -3.43 -4.34 8.18
N ARG A 90 -3.15 -3.90 6.94
CA ARG A 90 -4.18 -3.75 5.90
C ARG A 90 -4.94 -5.04 5.59
N THR A 91 -4.24 -6.16 5.57
CA THR A 91 -4.86 -7.48 5.38
C THR A 91 -5.78 -7.84 6.56
N VAL A 92 -5.33 -7.63 7.80
CA VAL A 92 -6.15 -7.88 9.00
C VAL A 92 -7.40 -6.98 9.03
N GLU A 93 -7.23 -5.68 8.76
CA GLU A 93 -8.31 -4.71 8.68
C GLU A 93 -9.36 -5.08 7.63
N GLN A 94 -8.96 -5.75 6.54
CA GLN A 94 -9.88 -6.25 5.52
C GLN A 94 -10.90 -7.23 6.12
N PHE A 95 -10.45 -8.12 7.01
CA PHE A 95 -11.30 -9.10 7.71
C PHE A 95 -12.05 -8.50 8.90
N ILE A 96 -11.70 -7.31 9.38
CA ILE A 96 -12.41 -6.64 10.48
C ILE A 96 -13.49 -5.70 9.92
N PHE A 97 -13.11 -4.79 9.02
CA PHE A 97 -13.96 -3.69 8.56
C PHE A 97 -14.65 -3.96 7.22
N LEU A 98 -14.14 -4.86 6.39
CA LEU A 98 -14.67 -5.10 5.04
C LEU A 98 -15.05 -6.58 4.81
N ARG A 99 -15.83 -7.12 5.76
CA ARG A 99 -16.38 -8.49 5.77
C ARG A 99 -17.47 -8.71 4.71
N ILE A 100 -17.10 -8.52 3.44
CA ILE A 100 -17.99 -8.63 2.29
C ILE A 100 -17.52 -9.80 1.43
N ASN A 101 -18.43 -10.73 1.12
CA ASN A 101 -18.13 -11.83 0.20
C ASN A 101 -18.29 -11.38 -1.26
N HIS A 102 -17.29 -10.67 -1.77
CA HIS A 102 -17.27 -10.19 -3.15
C HIS A 102 -15.92 -10.50 -3.80
N ARG A 103 -15.93 -10.94 -5.07
CA ARG A 103 -14.71 -11.36 -5.80
C ARG A 103 -13.60 -10.31 -5.77
N MET A 104 -13.94 -9.03 -5.94
CA MET A 104 -12.96 -7.95 -5.91
C MET A 104 -12.31 -7.78 -4.53
N VAL A 105 -13.05 -8.03 -3.44
CA VAL A 105 -12.49 -7.98 -2.08
C VAL A 105 -11.46 -9.09 -1.89
N HIS A 106 -11.73 -10.30 -2.39
CA HIS A 106 -10.78 -11.40 -2.34
C HIS A 106 -9.53 -11.13 -3.17
N ILE A 107 -9.68 -10.58 -4.38
CA ILE A 107 -8.54 -10.16 -5.21
C ILE A 107 -7.69 -9.12 -4.49
N LEU A 108 -8.33 -8.10 -3.91
CA LEU A 108 -7.63 -7.05 -3.17
C LEU A 108 -6.89 -7.60 -1.94
N THR A 109 -7.49 -8.57 -1.25
CA THR A 109 -6.85 -9.27 -0.13
C THR A 109 -5.60 -10.03 -0.57
N LEU A 110 -5.67 -10.74 -1.70
CA LEU A 110 -4.51 -11.42 -2.27
C LEU A 110 -3.40 -10.44 -2.66
N LEU A 111 -3.76 -9.27 -3.19
CA LEU A 111 -2.79 -8.21 -3.45
C LEU A 111 -2.13 -7.76 -2.14
N PHE A 112 -2.88 -7.47 -1.08
CA PHE A 112 -2.30 -7.09 0.21
C PHE A 112 -1.36 -8.15 0.77
N ILE A 113 -1.74 -9.42 0.70
CA ILE A 113 -0.90 -10.55 1.09
C ILE A 113 0.39 -10.58 0.27
N SER A 114 0.31 -10.34 -1.05
CA SER A 114 1.50 -10.24 -1.89
C SER A 114 2.43 -9.10 -1.45
N GLY A 115 1.88 -7.96 -1.02
CA GLY A 115 2.64 -6.85 -0.45
C GLY A 115 3.44 -7.25 0.79
N ILE A 116 2.89 -8.11 1.66
CA ILE A 116 3.62 -8.63 2.83
C ILE A 116 4.90 -9.35 2.38
N PHE A 117 4.76 -10.29 1.44
CA PHE A 117 5.89 -11.08 0.96
C PHE A 117 6.89 -10.26 0.16
N LEU A 118 6.41 -9.38 -0.73
CA LEU A 118 7.26 -8.53 -1.56
C LEU A 118 8.22 -7.70 -0.70
N PHE A 119 7.74 -7.14 0.40
CA PHE A 119 8.57 -6.32 1.30
C PHE A 119 9.35 -7.16 2.33
N ALA A 120 8.82 -8.29 2.79
CA ALA A 120 9.50 -9.15 3.76
C ALA A 120 10.72 -9.88 3.17
N ILE A 121 10.64 -10.33 1.91
CA ILE A 121 11.73 -11.06 1.24
C ILE A 121 13.05 -10.25 1.24
N PRO A 122 13.11 -9.01 0.71
CA PRO A 122 14.34 -8.23 0.74
C PRO A 122 14.71 -7.72 2.15
N ALA A 123 13.76 -7.67 3.10
CA ALA A 123 14.03 -7.25 4.47
C ALA A 123 14.75 -8.31 5.30
N PHE A 124 14.40 -9.60 5.13
CA PHE A 124 14.86 -10.70 5.97
C PHE A 124 15.59 -11.81 5.22
N GLY A 125 15.50 -11.84 3.89
CA GLY A 125 16.21 -12.80 3.05
C GLY A 125 17.71 -12.54 3.04
N GLU A 126 18.48 -13.62 2.90
CA GLU A 126 19.94 -13.57 2.74
C GLU A 126 20.37 -12.83 1.46
#